data_AF-A0A815VNA7-F1
#
_entry.id   AF-A0A815VNA7-F1
#
_cell.length_a   1.000
_cell.length_b   1.000
_cell.length_c   1.000
_cell.angle_alpha   90.00
_cell.angle_beta   90.00
_cell.angle_gamma   90.00
#
_symmetry.space_group_name_H-M   'P 1'
#
loop_
_entity.id
_entity.type
_entity.pdbx_description
1 polymer ?
#
loop_
_entity_poly.entity_id
_entity_poly.type
_entity_poly.pdbx_seq_one_letter_code
_entity_poly.pdbx_strand_id
1 'polypeptide(L)'
;MCDQTRIRTQDLDIPATFIPQIAKLQDMEHNNWDECLDAVVFAYNTGTHSTTKFSPFELQFGRKPRFPTDFPRPELTFSKPNDYFAQLNKSLKIYHKNVTENIFKQQRLSKVKYDQNRQDPHYDIGDPVLLRIQGSRSKLDPRFHPTPKIIVKTQHPTYFVKDEDTQEELKVHVNDLRAILDAKLH
;
A
#
# COMPACT_ATOMS: atom_id res chain seq x y z
N MET A 1 -11.62 31.77 15.91
CA MET A 1 -10.91 31.56 14.63
C MET A 1 -9.85 30.52 14.89
N CYS A 2 -10.19 29.25 14.69
CA CYS A 2 -9.30 28.11 14.91
C CYS A 2 -9.05 27.53 13.52
N ASP A 3 -8.08 28.10 12.82
CA ASP A 3 -7.76 27.69 11.46
C ASP A 3 -6.96 26.39 11.54
N GLN A 4 -7.66 25.27 11.37
CA GLN A 4 -7.06 23.96 11.20
C GLN A 4 -6.29 23.96 9.88
N THR A 5 -5.04 24.43 9.91
CA THR A 5 -4.05 24.13 8.89
C THR A 5 -3.70 22.65 9.04
N ARG A 6 -4.62 21.82 8.54
CA ARG A 6 -4.36 20.46 8.09
C ARG A 6 -3.10 20.55 7.24
N ILE A 7 -1.99 20.09 7.80
CA ILE A 7 -0.67 20.04 7.16
C ILE A 7 -0.92 19.58 5.72
N ARG A 8 -0.77 20.50 4.77
CA ARG A 8 -0.87 20.20 3.35
C ARG A 8 0.34 19.33 3.07
N THR A 9 0.14 18.02 3.05
CA THR A 9 1.11 16.97 2.70
C THR A 9 1.49 17.03 1.22
N GLN A 10 1.47 18.20 0.58
CA GLN A 10 1.73 18.38 -0.85
C GLN A 10 3.14 18.89 -1.14
N ASP A 11 3.89 19.41 -0.15
CA ASP A 11 5.19 20.05 -0.40
C ASP A 11 6.40 19.30 0.19
N LEU A 12 6.22 18.13 0.81
CA LEU A 12 7.34 17.28 1.20
C LEU A 12 7.17 15.88 0.61
N ASP A 13 8.17 15.44 -0.16
CA ASP A 13 8.33 14.08 -0.69
C ASP A 13 8.58 13.04 0.44
N ILE A 14 7.91 13.17 1.58
CA ILE A 14 7.95 12.18 2.64
C ILE A 14 7.08 11.00 2.18
N PRO A 15 7.65 9.79 2.04
CA PRO A 15 6.88 8.60 1.74
C PRO A 15 5.77 8.42 2.78
N ALA A 16 4.56 8.04 2.35
CA ALA A 16 3.40 7.88 3.24
C ALA A 16 3.66 6.96 4.46
N THR A 17 4.66 6.08 4.37
CA THR A 17 5.12 5.20 5.44
C THR A 17 5.72 5.95 6.64
N PHE A 18 6.36 7.10 6.42
CA PHE A 18 7.02 7.88 7.49
C PHE A 18 6.05 8.75 8.27
N ILE A 19 4.94 9.17 7.67
CA ILE A 19 3.90 9.98 8.33
C ILE A 19 3.44 9.37 9.68
N PRO A 20 3.02 8.09 9.76
CA PRO A 20 2.61 7.50 11.04
C PRO A 20 3.77 7.25 12.01
N GLN A 21 5.03 7.25 11.55
CA GLN A 21 6.19 7.10 12.44
C GLN A 21 6.56 8.43 13.07
N ILE A 22 6.58 9.51 12.27
CA ILE A 22 6.80 10.88 12.73
C ILE A 22 5.71 11.25 13.74
N ALA A 23 4.44 11.01 13.43
CA ALA A 23 3.31 11.31 14.32
C ALA A 23 3.38 10.61 15.69
N LYS A 24 4.16 9.53 15.83
CA LYS A 24 4.37 8.86 17.13
C LYS A 24 5.48 9.47 17.98
N LEU A 25 6.44 10.13 17.35
CA LEU A 25 7.61 10.72 18.00
C LEU A 25 7.46 12.21 18.26
N GLN A 26 6.53 12.83 17.56
CA GLN A 26 6.27 14.27 17.63
C GLN A 26 5.71 14.68 19.00
N ASP A 27 6.07 15.89 19.43
CA ASP A 27 5.52 16.48 20.65
C ASP A 27 4.04 16.85 20.49
N MET A 28 3.35 17.09 21.63
CA MET A 28 1.91 17.38 21.63
C MET A 28 1.52 18.60 20.76
N GLU A 29 2.45 19.54 20.57
CA GLU A 29 2.25 20.73 19.74
C GLU A 29 2.56 20.51 18.24
N HIS A 30 3.03 19.33 17.86
CA HIS A 30 3.30 18.96 16.47
C HIS A 30 4.25 19.92 15.71
N ASN A 31 5.26 20.48 16.39
CA ASN A 31 6.19 21.46 15.78
C ASN A 31 7.58 20.91 15.45
N ASN A 32 7.99 19.75 15.97
CA ASN A 32 9.35 19.20 15.86
C ASN A 32 9.47 17.99 14.91
N TRP A 33 8.72 17.99 13.82
CA TRP A 33 8.70 16.85 12.90
C TRP A 33 10.03 16.64 12.15
N ASP A 34 10.76 17.72 11.92
CA ASP A 34 12.07 17.78 11.28
C ASP A 34 13.15 17.13 12.16
N GLU A 35 13.12 17.40 13.47
CA GLU A 35 14.02 16.75 14.44
C GLU A 35 13.76 15.23 14.55
N CYS A 36 12.50 14.82 14.36
CA CYS A 36 12.12 13.41 14.37
C CYS A 36 12.59 12.64 13.12
N LEU A 37 12.92 13.32 12.03
CA LEU A 37 13.18 12.71 10.73
C LEU A 37 14.35 11.72 10.77
N ASP A 38 15.47 12.12 11.36
CA ASP A 38 16.68 11.28 11.44
C ASP A 38 16.42 9.99 12.22
N ALA A 39 15.68 10.09 13.32
CA ALA A 39 15.27 8.94 14.11
C ALA A 39 14.35 7.99 13.33
N VAL A 40 13.40 8.53 12.56
CA VAL A 40 12.48 7.74 11.71
C VAL A 40 13.23 7.05 10.59
N VAL A 41 14.12 7.76 9.88
CA VAL A 41 14.94 7.21 8.79
C VAL A 41 15.86 6.11 9.33
N PHE A 42 16.49 6.33 10.48
CA PHE A 42 17.30 5.31 11.13
C PHE A 42 16.48 4.06 11.48
N ALA A 43 15.36 4.24 12.18
CA ALA A 43 14.47 3.15 12.57
C ALA A 43 13.96 2.36 11.35
N TYR A 44 13.64 3.04 10.25
CA TYR A 44 13.24 2.40 9.00
C TYR A 44 14.39 1.60 8.37
N ASN A 45 15.58 2.20 8.26
CA ASN A 45 16.72 1.56 7.63
C ASN A 45 17.24 0.34 8.42
N THR A 46 17.12 0.36 9.74
CA THR A 46 17.57 -0.74 10.60
C THR A 46 16.45 -1.72 11.00
N GLY A 47 15.19 -1.33 10.84
CA GLY A 47 14.04 -2.13 11.20
C GLY A 47 13.81 -3.28 10.21
N THR A 48 13.47 -4.46 10.72
CA THR A 48 13.17 -5.61 9.86
C THR A 48 11.77 -5.48 9.25
N HIS A 49 11.68 -5.51 7.91
CA HIS A 49 10.39 -5.44 7.23
C HIS A 49 9.70 -6.82 7.20
N SER A 50 8.39 -6.84 7.41
CA SER A 50 7.62 -8.09 7.51
C SER A 50 7.59 -8.90 6.20
N THR A 51 7.61 -8.23 5.04
CA THR A 51 7.59 -8.84 3.70
C THR A 51 8.94 -9.43 3.33
N THR A 52 10.02 -8.67 3.48
CA THR A 52 11.37 -9.10 3.09
C THR A 52 12.05 -9.97 4.16
N LYS A 53 11.63 -9.83 5.43
CA LYS A 53 12.29 -10.37 6.63
C LYS A 53 13.69 -9.82 6.91
N PHE A 54 14.07 -8.74 6.23
CA PHE A 54 15.36 -8.06 6.39
C PHE A 54 15.13 -6.55 6.45
N SER A 55 16.10 -5.84 7.01
CA SER A 55 16.15 -4.38 7.02
C SER A 55 16.74 -3.82 5.71
N PRO A 56 16.34 -2.61 5.26
CA PRO A 56 16.93 -1.98 4.09
C PRO A 56 18.46 -1.88 4.17
N PHE A 57 19.01 -1.60 5.35
CA PHE A 57 20.45 -1.58 5.60
C PHE A 57 21.11 -2.92 5.29
N GLU A 58 20.53 -4.04 5.75
CA GLU A 58 21.06 -5.38 5.45
C GLU A 58 21.04 -5.67 3.95
N LEU A 59 20.04 -5.18 3.23
CA LEU A 59 19.93 -5.39 1.78
C LEU A 59 20.92 -4.55 0.98
N GLN A 60 21.25 -3.36 1.47
CA GLN A 60 22.20 -2.46 0.81
C GLN A 60 23.65 -2.86 1.10
N PHE A 61 23.96 -3.22 2.35
CA PHE A 61 25.33 -3.45 2.81
C PHE A 61 25.68 -4.92 3.04
N GLY A 62 24.73 -5.84 2.87
CA GLY A 62 24.98 -7.28 3.03
C GLY A 62 25.43 -7.69 4.43
N ARG A 63 25.15 -6.85 5.44
CA ARG A 63 25.54 -7.03 6.85
C ARG A 63 24.52 -6.38 7.77
N LYS A 64 24.44 -6.89 9.00
CA LYS A 64 23.58 -6.31 10.04
C LYS A 64 24.10 -4.93 10.48
N PRO A 65 23.20 -3.96 10.76
CA PRO A 65 23.60 -2.72 11.43
C PRO A 65 24.26 -3.07 12.77
N ARG A 66 25.23 -2.24 13.17
CA ARG A 66 25.87 -2.33 14.49
C ARG A 66 25.31 -1.21 15.35
N PHE A 67 24.76 -1.57 16.51
CA PHE A 67 24.28 -0.61 17.50
C PHE A 67 25.31 -0.44 18.62
N PRO A 68 25.35 0.71 19.31
CA PRO A 68 26.20 0.90 20.49
C PRO A 68 25.93 -0.13 21.60
N THR A 69 24.71 -0.67 21.65
CA THR A 69 24.29 -1.72 22.59
C THR A 69 24.71 -3.13 22.17
N ASP A 70 25.22 -3.33 20.94
CA ASP A 70 25.62 -4.64 20.47
C ASP A 70 26.94 -5.06 21.14
N PHE A 71 27.03 -6.34 21.53
CA PHE A 71 28.28 -6.91 22.00
C PHE A 71 29.39 -6.80 20.94
N PRO A 72 30.64 -6.56 21.34
CA PRO A 72 31.77 -6.48 20.42
C PRO A 72 31.86 -7.80 19.64
N ARG A 73 31.66 -7.72 18.33
CA ARG A 73 31.85 -8.85 17.42
C ARG A 73 33.32 -8.89 17.00
N PRO A 74 33.91 -10.08 16.83
CA PRO A 74 35.26 -10.18 16.28
C PRO A 74 35.31 -9.42 14.96
N GLU A 75 36.29 -8.52 14.83
CA GLU A 75 36.52 -7.85 13.57
C GLU A 75 36.92 -8.89 12.53
N LEU A 76 36.32 -8.81 11.35
CA LEU A 76 36.70 -9.66 10.24
C LEU A 76 38.08 -9.19 9.78
N THR A 77 39.13 -9.89 10.20
CA THR A 77 40.49 -9.65 9.72
C THR A 77 40.62 -10.24 8.33
N PHE A 78 40.70 -9.39 7.31
CA PHE A 78 40.95 -9.82 5.93
C PHE A 78 42.43 -9.74 5.64
N SER A 79 43.01 -10.85 5.16
CA SER A 79 44.43 -10.89 4.81
C SER A 79 44.73 -10.12 3.52
N LYS A 80 43.74 -9.96 2.63
CA LYS A 80 43.84 -9.17 1.39
C LYS A 80 42.56 -8.36 1.16
N PRO A 81 42.64 -7.15 0.57
CA PRO A 81 41.45 -6.34 0.25
C PRO A 81 40.44 -7.05 -0.67
N ASN A 82 40.91 -7.90 -1.59
CA ASN A 82 40.05 -8.61 -2.54
C ASN A 82 39.14 -9.65 -1.86
N ASP A 83 39.56 -10.17 -0.70
CA ASP A 83 38.79 -11.17 0.05
C ASP A 83 37.55 -10.56 0.71
N TYR A 84 37.63 -9.28 1.11
CA TYR A 84 36.49 -8.53 1.64
C TYR A 84 35.39 -8.36 0.58
N PHE A 85 35.74 -7.90 -0.62
CA PHE A 85 34.79 -7.74 -1.72
C PHE A 85 34.16 -9.07 -2.14
N ALA A 86 34.94 -10.16 -2.16
CA ALA A 86 34.43 -11.50 -2.45
C ALA A 86 33.40 -11.95 -1.39
N GLN A 87 33.69 -11.73 -0.11
CA GLN A 87 32.76 -12.08 0.98
C GLN A 87 31.49 -11.21 0.96
N LEU A 88 31.63 -9.90 0.72
CA LEU A 88 30.49 -8.98 0.62
C LEU A 88 29.57 -9.35 -0.55
N ASN A 89 30.13 -9.64 -1.73
CA ASN A 89 29.34 -10.09 -2.86
C ASN A 89 28.63 -11.41 -2.58
N LYS A 90 29.28 -12.33 -1.86
CA LYS A 90 28.67 -13.59 -1.43
C LYS A 90 27.51 -13.34 -0.47
N SER A 91 27.68 -12.47 0.52
CA SER A 91 26.60 -12.16 1.48
C SER A 91 25.42 -11.49 0.79
N LEU A 92 25.66 -10.46 -0.02
CA LEU A 92 24.60 -9.78 -0.78
C LEU A 92 23.80 -10.75 -1.66
N LYS A 93 24.47 -11.65 -2.39
CA LYS A 93 23.79 -12.68 -3.18
C LYS A 93 22.85 -13.55 -2.34
N ILE A 94 23.28 -13.93 -1.13
CA ILE A 94 22.44 -14.70 -0.20
C ILE A 94 21.25 -13.88 0.29
N TYR A 95 21.45 -12.63 0.71
CA TYR A 95 20.36 -11.75 1.14
C TYR A 95 19.34 -11.55 0.03
N HIS A 96 19.77 -11.14 -1.17
CA HIS A 96 18.86 -10.91 -2.28
C HIS A 96 18.09 -12.17 -2.69
N LYS A 97 18.74 -13.35 -2.69
CA LYS A 97 18.05 -14.62 -2.95
C LYS A 97 16.96 -14.90 -1.91
N ASN A 98 17.26 -14.73 -0.62
CA ASN A 98 16.26 -14.96 0.43
C ASN A 98 15.11 -13.95 0.36
N VAL A 99 15.42 -12.70 0.04
CA VAL A 99 14.42 -11.63 -0.12
C VAL A 99 13.47 -11.94 -1.26
N THR A 100 13.96 -12.35 -2.43
CA THR A 100 13.10 -12.67 -3.56
C THR A 100 12.15 -13.82 -3.20
N GLU A 101 12.65 -14.88 -2.58
CA GLU A 101 11.83 -16.00 -2.09
C GLU A 101 10.75 -15.54 -1.09
N ASN A 102 11.13 -14.68 -0.12
CA ASN A 102 10.20 -14.13 0.86
C ASN A 102 9.12 -13.25 0.22
N ILE A 103 9.50 -12.39 -0.72
CA ILE A 103 8.57 -11.54 -1.48
C ILE A 103 7.58 -12.40 -2.24
N PHE A 104 8.05 -13.41 -2.99
CA PHE A 104 7.16 -14.31 -3.74
C PHE A 104 6.20 -15.05 -2.83
N LYS A 105 6.69 -15.55 -1.68
CA LYS A 105 5.85 -16.21 -0.69
C LYS A 105 4.79 -15.26 -0.13
N GLN A 106 5.17 -14.05 0.24
CA GLN A 106 4.25 -13.06 0.81
C GLN A 106 3.23 -12.57 -0.21
N GLN A 107 3.63 -12.39 -1.47
CA GLN A 107 2.74 -12.07 -2.58
C GLN A 107 1.70 -13.18 -2.78
N ARG A 108 2.12 -14.45 -2.77
CA ARG A 108 1.20 -15.60 -2.87
C ARG A 108 0.21 -15.63 -1.72
N LEU A 109 0.66 -15.44 -0.48
CA LEU A 109 -0.23 -15.41 0.69
C LEU A 109 -1.21 -14.23 0.62
N SER A 110 -0.74 -13.06 0.19
CA SER A 110 -1.57 -11.87 0.05
C SER A 110 -2.64 -12.06 -1.03
N LYS A 111 -2.27 -12.69 -2.15
CA LYS A 111 -3.21 -13.07 -3.22
C LYS A 111 -4.28 -14.03 -2.71
N VAL A 112 -3.89 -15.12 -2.04
CA VAL A 112 -4.86 -16.08 -1.48
C VAL A 112 -5.82 -15.39 -0.51
N LYS A 113 -5.32 -14.55 0.40
CA LYS A 113 -6.16 -13.80 1.34
C LYS A 113 -7.10 -12.83 0.63
N TYR A 114 -6.63 -12.16 -0.43
CA TYR A 114 -7.45 -11.26 -1.24
C TYR A 114 -8.56 -12.03 -1.96
N ASP A 115 -8.21 -13.15 -2.59
CA ASP A 115 -9.14 -13.98 -3.38
C ASP A 115 -10.18 -14.69 -2.48
N GLN A 116 -9.86 -15.02 -1.22
CA GLN A 116 -10.76 -15.71 -0.28
C GLN A 116 -12.11 -15.01 -0.07
N ASN A 117 -12.12 -13.69 0.01
CA ASN A 117 -13.32 -12.89 0.24
C ASN A 117 -13.75 -12.12 -1.01
N ARG A 118 -13.12 -12.38 -2.16
CA ARG A 118 -13.44 -11.68 -3.40
C ARG A 118 -14.76 -12.22 -3.94
N GLN A 119 -15.78 -11.39 -3.92
CA GLN A 119 -16.97 -11.58 -4.75
C GLN A 119 -16.66 -11.05 -6.14
N ASP A 120 -16.95 -11.85 -7.16
CA ASP A 120 -16.78 -11.46 -8.56
C ASP A 120 -18.14 -11.47 -9.26
N PRO A 121 -18.98 -10.44 -9.02
CA PRO A 121 -20.31 -10.40 -9.59
C PRO A 121 -20.21 -10.25 -11.11
N HIS A 122 -21.00 -11.03 -11.83
CA HIS A 122 -21.19 -10.88 -13.27
C HIS A 122 -22.52 -10.19 -13.52
N TYR A 123 -22.53 -9.32 -14.53
CA TYR A 123 -23.71 -8.59 -14.93
C TYR A 123 -23.94 -8.75 -16.44
N ASP A 124 -25.20 -8.82 -16.82
CA ASP A 124 -25.61 -8.91 -18.22
C ASP A 124 -26.05 -7.55 -18.76
N ILE A 125 -26.09 -7.44 -20.09
CA ILE A 125 -26.58 -6.23 -20.77
C ILE A 125 -28.05 -6.05 -20.39
N GLY A 126 -28.42 -4.85 -19.93
CA GLY A 126 -29.77 -4.53 -19.49
C GLY A 126 -29.99 -4.60 -17.98
N ASP A 127 -29.04 -5.11 -17.19
CA ASP A 127 -29.20 -5.18 -15.74
C ASP A 127 -29.15 -3.78 -15.09
N PRO A 128 -30.09 -3.47 -14.16
CA PRO A 128 -30.06 -2.23 -13.39
C PRO A 128 -29.02 -2.32 -12.26
N VAL A 129 -28.07 -1.39 -12.27
CA VAL A 129 -26.96 -1.31 -11.31
C VAL A 129 -26.82 0.08 -10.72
N LEU A 130 -26.39 0.16 -9.46
CA LEU A 130 -26.06 1.42 -8.79
C LEU A 130 -24.57 1.69 -8.89
N LEU A 131 -24.20 2.94 -9.18
CA LEU A 131 -22.82 3.39 -9.27
C LEU A 131 -22.30 3.93 -7.94
N ARG A 132 -21.11 3.52 -7.52
CA ARG A 132 -20.48 4.03 -6.30
C ARG A 132 -20.04 5.49 -6.47
N ILE A 133 -20.41 6.34 -5.50
CA ILE A 133 -19.96 7.74 -5.45
C ILE A 133 -18.47 7.76 -5.05
N GLN A 134 -17.65 8.46 -5.83
CA GLN A 134 -16.22 8.65 -5.59
C GLN A 134 -15.95 9.98 -4.86
N GLY A 135 -14.91 10.03 -4.03
CA GLY A 135 -14.48 11.25 -3.32
C GLY A 135 -14.68 11.24 -1.80
N SER A 136 -14.41 12.40 -1.18
CA SER A 136 -14.53 12.58 0.28
C SER A 136 -16.00 12.65 0.67
N ARG A 137 -16.41 11.81 1.62
CA ARG A 137 -17.78 11.71 2.13
C ARG A 137 -17.81 11.81 3.64
N SER A 138 -18.89 12.38 4.16
CA SER A 138 -19.27 12.24 5.56
C SER A 138 -19.70 10.80 5.87
N LYS A 139 -19.66 10.42 7.15
CA LYS A 139 -19.97 9.05 7.62
C LYS A 139 -21.41 8.62 7.28
N LEU A 140 -22.31 9.57 7.07
CA LEU A 140 -23.74 9.35 6.80
C LEU A 140 -24.13 9.55 5.33
N ASP A 141 -23.19 9.92 4.45
CA ASP A 141 -23.54 10.15 3.05
C ASP A 141 -23.81 8.83 2.32
N PRO A 142 -24.75 8.80 1.35
CA PRO A 142 -25.04 7.62 0.55
C PRO A 142 -23.78 7.05 -0.13
N ARG A 143 -23.69 5.70 -0.13
CA ARG A 143 -22.52 5.02 -0.71
C ARG A 143 -22.56 4.96 -2.25
N PHE A 144 -23.76 4.95 -2.81
CA PHE A 144 -24.05 4.79 -4.22
C PHE A 144 -24.97 5.91 -4.69
N HIS A 145 -24.90 6.25 -5.98
CA HIS A 145 -25.87 7.12 -6.60
C HIS A 145 -27.27 6.51 -6.46
N PRO A 146 -28.30 7.31 -6.13
CA PRO A 146 -29.66 6.80 -5.96
C PRO A 146 -30.31 6.42 -7.29
N THR A 147 -29.86 6.99 -8.40
CA THR A 147 -30.39 6.68 -9.74
C THR A 147 -29.81 5.36 -10.25
N PRO A 148 -30.67 4.42 -10.69
CA PRO A 148 -30.22 3.19 -11.32
C PRO A 148 -29.59 3.52 -12.69
N LYS A 149 -28.51 2.82 -13.02
CA LYS A 149 -27.87 2.86 -14.34
C LYS A 149 -28.01 1.51 -15.01
N ILE A 150 -28.11 1.50 -16.33
CA ILE A 150 -28.27 0.26 -17.10
C ILE A 150 -26.95 -0.11 -17.76
N ILE A 151 -26.62 -1.40 -17.77
CA ILE A 151 -25.43 -1.88 -18.46
C ILE A 151 -25.68 -1.98 -19.96
N VAL A 152 -24.84 -1.32 -20.76
CA VAL A 152 -24.93 -1.28 -22.22
C VAL A 152 -23.95 -2.25 -22.88
N LYS A 153 -22.75 -2.41 -22.30
CA LYS A 153 -21.70 -3.28 -22.85
C LYS A 153 -20.99 -4.01 -21.71
N THR A 154 -20.75 -5.30 -21.91
CA THR A 154 -20.07 -6.18 -20.95
C THR A 154 -18.62 -6.42 -21.39
N GLN A 155 -17.65 -6.02 -20.56
CA GLN A 155 -16.21 -6.27 -20.77
C GLN A 155 -15.52 -6.60 -19.44
N HIS A 156 -15.90 -7.72 -18.81
CA HIS A 156 -15.42 -8.09 -17.47
C HIS A 156 -13.89 -7.94 -17.34
N PRO A 157 -13.37 -7.23 -16.30
CA PRO A 157 -14.04 -6.72 -15.10
C PRO A 157 -14.58 -5.28 -15.22
N THR A 158 -14.62 -4.71 -16.41
CA THR A 158 -15.10 -3.35 -16.66
C THR A 158 -16.42 -3.36 -17.43
N TYR A 159 -17.38 -2.56 -17.01
CA TYR A 159 -18.69 -2.47 -17.63
C TYR A 159 -18.94 -1.04 -18.10
N PHE A 160 -19.71 -0.91 -19.18
CA PHE A 160 -20.21 0.38 -19.65
C PHE A 160 -21.63 0.56 -19.13
N VAL A 161 -21.83 1.57 -18.30
CA VAL A 161 -23.13 1.91 -17.73
C VAL A 161 -23.64 3.20 -18.35
N LYS A 162 -24.95 3.26 -18.59
CA LYS A 162 -25.63 4.43 -19.12
C LYS A 162 -26.67 4.90 -18.13
N ASP A 163 -26.75 6.22 -17.97
CA ASP A 163 -27.82 6.88 -17.22
C ASP A 163 -29.06 7.00 -18.11
N GLU A 164 -30.25 6.78 -17.55
CA GLU A 164 -31.50 6.99 -18.30
C GLU A 164 -31.72 8.49 -18.58
N ASP A 165 -31.31 9.36 -17.65
CA ASP A 165 -31.54 10.80 -17.73
C ASP A 165 -30.53 11.51 -18.64
N THR A 166 -29.23 11.20 -18.52
CA THR A 166 -28.17 11.92 -19.24
C THR A 166 -27.73 11.23 -20.53
N GLN A 167 -28.13 9.97 -20.75
CA GLN A 167 -27.68 9.13 -21.85
C GLN A 167 -26.14 8.99 -21.99
N GLU A 168 -25.36 9.44 -21.01
CA GLU A 168 -23.90 9.36 -21.04
C GLU A 168 -23.42 7.95 -20.72
N GLU A 169 -22.48 7.44 -21.54
CA GLU A 169 -21.82 6.17 -21.29
C GLU A 169 -20.59 6.35 -20.39
N LEU A 170 -20.58 5.68 -19.24
CA LEU A 170 -19.46 5.68 -18.29
C LEU A 170 -18.82 4.30 -18.22
N LYS A 171 -17.49 4.27 -18.26
CA LYS A 171 -16.69 3.05 -18.10
C LYS A 171 -16.34 2.86 -16.62
N VAL A 172 -16.84 1.78 -16.01
CA VAL A 172 -16.75 1.56 -14.56
C VAL A 172 -16.29 0.13 -14.25
N HIS A 173 -15.44 -0.02 -13.23
CA HIS A 173 -15.01 -1.33 -12.76
C HIS A 173 -16.10 -2.03 -11.94
N VAL A 174 -16.21 -3.35 -12.03
CA VAL A 174 -17.22 -4.19 -11.34
C VAL A 174 -17.35 -3.88 -9.83
N ASN A 175 -16.23 -3.59 -9.16
CA ASN A 175 -16.19 -3.26 -7.73
C ASN A 175 -16.91 -1.94 -7.35
N ASP A 176 -17.17 -1.08 -8.32
CA ASP A 176 -17.88 0.19 -8.13
C ASP A 176 -19.36 0.10 -8.56
N LEU A 177 -19.82 -1.10 -8.94
CA LEU A 177 -21.20 -1.40 -9.28
C LEU A 177 -21.87 -2.23 -8.18
N ARG A 178 -23.19 -2.08 -8.04
CA ARG A 178 -24.01 -2.91 -7.15
C ARG A 178 -25.31 -3.28 -7.85
N ALA A 179 -25.67 -4.57 -7.84
CA ALA A 179 -26.96 -5.04 -8.37
C ALA A 179 -28.13 -4.46 -7.58
N ILE A 180 -29.24 -4.18 -8.26
CA ILE A 180 -30.54 -3.92 -7.62
C ILE A 180 -31.34 -5.22 -7.67
N LEU A 181 -31.65 -5.81 -6.51
CA LEU A 181 -32.29 -7.13 -6.41
C LEU A 181 -33.83 -7.10 -6.56
N ASP A 182 -34.44 -5.93 -6.80
CA ASP A 182 -35.90 -5.75 -6.74
C ASP A 182 -36.64 -5.87 -8.09
N ALA A 183 -36.01 -6.34 -9.17
CA ALA A 183 -36.63 -6.36 -10.50
C ALA A 183 -37.03 -7.76 -11.04
N LYS A 184 -37.34 -8.73 -10.16
CA LYS A 184 -37.90 -10.05 -10.54
C LYS A 184 -39.17 -10.44 -9.76
N LEU A 185 -40.01 -9.46 -9.44
CA LEU A 185 -41.39 -9.71 -9.06
C LEU A 185 -42.29 -9.01 -10.08
N HIS A 186 -42.61 -9.70 -11.18
CA HIS A 186 -43.90 -9.66 -11.87
C HIS A 186 -43.93 -10.69 -13.00
#